data_AF-A0A2E6NRK6-F1
#
_entry.id   AF-A0A2E6NRK6-F1
#
_cell.length_a   1.000
_cell.length_b   1.000
_cell.length_c   1.000
_cell.angle_alpha   90.00
_cell.angle_beta   90.00
_cell.angle_gamma   90.00
#
_symmetry.space_group_name_H-M   'P 1'
#
loop_
_entity.id
_entity.type
_entity.pdbx_description
1 polymer ?
#
loop_
_entity_poly.entity_id
_entity_poly.type
_entity_poly.pdbx_seq_one_letter_code
_entity_poly.pdbx_strand_id
1 'polypeptide(L)'
;MTEISLETYGMREAGHIPVRVSDHGASGGFTLIELLVVLAIISLMAGLSASAFLEARRNYGLAASAGEIQSIIRRARNQSISNGTGSFVVVEPKARLVWAQSFETMGEWSFEEDGAGQEALPGFGGLRKVGGEYIDGRLGKGISFRGGSGYIDCGHQASFDLRAGIVIEAWVRHYKKPYVRPAFKSEATSGRRRLGKRSASGSGQPSARLHTIMEKKDSWFLGMTDRGALEGVVFGSVDKGEALEYALRTNDEVVPPGRWVFISMRFDGKSLVLSADGVDRLAEYPSGLKKVGGRSVVRIPTELVSNENPVMISSKDKQASFPGDIDEVRLRGRSEKVSYSHPPFEKLLGWKKEIHFDRYGHLDPVFHDKKVRIVLLELSDDQYAVKDAVAEKKKSSRNQTDRFELTFQEWLDTWPADDVPDLVEEEEERDIEERVYSQARKKIIEIDTLGVVNVQ
;
A
#
# COMPACT_ATOMS: atom_id res chain seq x y z
N MET A 1 23.54 34.27 -44.98
CA MET A 1 24.91 34.73 -45.29
C MET A 1 25.85 33.80 -44.56
N THR A 2 26.26 32.66 -45.15
CA THR A 2 27.46 32.49 -46.01
C THR A 2 28.71 32.93 -45.25
N GLU A 3 29.42 32.08 -44.50
CA GLU A 3 30.12 30.82 -44.83
C GLU A 3 31.35 31.02 -45.74
N ILE A 4 32.42 30.27 -45.42
CA ILE A 4 33.54 29.82 -46.28
C ILE A 4 34.68 30.85 -46.46
N SER A 5 35.99 30.55 -46.43
CA SER A 5 36.78 29.32 -46.21
C SER A 5 38.26 29.64 -46.53
N LEU A 6 39.16 28.91 -45.85
CA LEU A 6 40.45 28.33 -46.29
C LEU A 6 41.46 29.14 -47.15
N GLU A 7 42.72 29.05 -46.67
CA GLU A 7 43.92 28.67 -47.45
C GLU A 7 44.45 29.66 -48.51
N THR A 8 45.74 29.82 -48.83
CA THR A 8 47.02 29.20 -48.46
C THR A 8 48.10 29.99 -49.22
N TYR A 9 49.31 30.04 -48.66
CA TYR A 9 50.62 30.25 -49.32
C TYR A 9 50.98 31.60 -49.99
N GLY A 10 52.08 32.19 -49.50
CA GLY A 10 53.38 31.85 -50.09
C GLY A 10 54.33 32.99 -50.49
N MET A 11 55.54 32.90 -49.92
CA MET A 11 56.88 33.29 -50.45
C MET A 11 57.56 34.62 -50.00
N ARG A 12 58.59 34.40 -49.14
CA ARG A 12 59.99 34.91 -49.16
C ARG A 12 60.22 36.42 -48.91
N GLU A 13 61.10 36.85 -47.99
CA GLU A 13 62.55 36.57 -47.94
C GLU A 13 63.16 36.54 -46.51
N ALA A 14 64.42 36.10 -46.48
CA ALA A 14 65.25 35.72 -45.34
C ALA A 14 66.04 36.88 -44.70
N GLY A 15 66.34 36.76 -43.41
CA GLY A 15 67.35 37.59 -42.75
C GLY A 15 67.47 37.37 -41.25
N HIS A 16 68.41 36.51 -40.86
CA HIS A 16 69.06 36.40 -39.54
C HIS A 16 68.20 36.47 -38.26
N ILE A 17 67.92 35.30 -37.70
CA ILE A 17 67.55 35.14 -36.29
C ILE A 17 68.83 34.80 -35.49
N PRO A 18 69.25 35.61 -34.50
CA PRO A 18 70.29 35.21 -33.56
C PRO A 18 69.76 34.10 -32.66
N VAL A 19 70.49 32.99 -32.59
CA VAL A 19 70.23 31.89 -31.66
C VAL A 19 70.39 32.42 -30.23
N ARG A 20 69.26 32.68 -29.56
CA ARG A 20 69.24 32.74 -28.10
C ARG A 20 69.43 31.31 -27.59
N VAL A 21 70.59 31.06 -27.01
CA VAL A 21 70.83 29.91 -26.14
C VAL A 21 69.78 29.98 -25.05
N SER A 22 68.79 29.09 -25.09
CA SER A 22 67.92 28.84 -23.95
C SER A 22 68.79 28.19 -22.88
N ASP A 23 68.99 28.90 -21.78
CA ASP A 23 69.34 28.29 -20.51
C ASP A 23 68.31 27.20 -20.26
N HIS A 24 68.72 25.95 -20.45
CA HIS A 24 67.94 24.80 -20.04
C HIS A 24 67.96 24.84 -18.52
N GLY A 25 66.94 25.48 -17.94
CA GLY A 25 66.58 25.27 -16.55
C GLY A 25 66.57 23.78 -16.32
N ALA A 26 67.50 23.31 -15.50
CA ALA A 26 67.72 21.91 -15.23
C ALA A 26 66.38 21.27 -14.87
N SER A 27 65.86 20.41 -15.74
CA SER A 27 64.80 19.48 -15.38
C SER A 27 65.42 18.49 -14.41
N GLY A 28 65.39 18.84 -13.12
CA GLY A 28 65.77 17.95 -12.03
C GLY A 28 64.88 16.72 -12.10
N GLY A 29 65.43 15.60 -12.57
CA GLY A 29 64.76 14.32 -12.52
C GLY A 29 64.57 13.93 -11.06
N PHE A 30 63.35 13.56 -10.68
CA PHE A 30 63.06 13.07 -9.34
C PHE A 30 63.93 11.84 -9.05
N THR A 31 64.62 11.88 -7.92
CA THR A 31 65.43 10.75 -7.48
C THR A 31 64.51 9.58 -7.08
N LEU A 32 64.98 8.34 -7.28
CA LEU A 32 64.22 7.15 -6.88
C LEU A 32 63.82 7.20 -5.39
N ILE A 33 64.67 7.81 -4.56
CA ILE A 33 64.43 7.97 -3.13
C ILE A 33 63.36 9.01 -2.83
N GLU A 34 63.27 10.12 -3.58
CA GLU A 34 62.15 11.07 -3.44
C GLU A 34 60.83 10.40 -3.77
N LEU A 35 60.78 9.60 -4.84
CA LEU A 35 59.55 8.93 -5.25
C LEU A 35 59.11 7.90 -4.19
N LEU A 36 60.06 7.19 -3.57
CA LEU A 36 59.78 6.29 -2.45
C LEU A 36 59.29 7.03 -1.19
N VAL A 37 59.89 8.18 -0.86
CA VAL A 37 59.46 8.99 0.28
C VAL A 37 58.06 9.57 0.05
N VAL A 38 57.76 10.06 -1.15
CA VAL A 38 56.43 10.57 -1.51
C VAL A 38 55.39 9.45 -1.41
N LEU A 39 55.66 8.26 -1.95
CA LEU A 39 54.75 7.12 -1.82
C LEU A 39 54.57 6.68 -0.36
N ALA A 40 55.64 6.73 0.45
CA ALA A 40 55.55 6.44 1.88
C ALA A 40 54.65 7.45 2.62
N ILE A 41 54.80 8.74 2.35
CA ILE A 41 53.96 9.79 2.94
C ILE A 41 52.51 9.64 2.47
N ILE A 42 52.26 9.43 1.17
CA ILE A 42 50.92 9.22 0.62
C ILE A 42 50.26 7.99 1.26
N SER A 43 51.01 6.88 1.43
CA SER A 43 50.48 5.66 2.05
C SER A 43 50.11 5.87 3.52
N LEU A 44 50.93 6.63 4.25
CA LEU A 44 50.70 6.93 5.67
C LEU A 44 49.50 7.88 5.84
N MET A 45 49.42 8.91 4.98
CA MET A 45 48.25 9.80 4.91
C MET A 45 46.97 9.05 4.50
N ALA A 46 47.05 8.14 3.54
CA ALA A 46 45.92 7.33 3.10
C ALA A 46 45.43 6.39 4.22
N GLY A 47 46.35 5.77 4.97
CA GLY A 47 46.00 4.93 6.12
C GLY A 47 45.26 5.70 7.22
N LEU A 48 45.75 6.89 7.59
CA LEU A 48 45.11 7.76 8.59
C LEU A 48 43.78 8.35 8.10
N SER A 49 43.69 8.68 6.81
CA SER A 49 42.44 9.21 6.22
C SER A 49 41.37 8.13 6.12
N ALA A 50 41.75 6.89 5.81
CA ALA A 50 40.83 5.76 5.73
C ALA A 50 40.23 5.41 7.09
N SER A 51 41.02 5.40 8.17
CA SER A 51 40.51 5.14 9.52
C SER A 51 39.56 6.25 9.99
N ALA A 52 39.95 7.52 9.83
CA ALA A 52 39.10 8.65 10.17
C ALA A 52 37.79 8.67 9.37
N PHE A 53 37.84 8.30 8.09
CA PHE A 53 36.64 8.23 7.24
C PHE A 53 35.70 7.07 7.63
N LEU A 54 36.25 5.90 7.99
CA LEU A 54 35.44 4.79 8.49
C LEU A 54 34.75 5.12 9.81
N GLU A 55 35.45 5.79 10.73
CA GLU A 55 34.90 6.22 12.01
C GLU A 55 33.85 7.33 11.85
N ALA A 56 34.11 8.31 10.98
CA ALA A 56 33.12 9.33 10.63
C ALA A 56 31.87 8.71 9.99
N ARG A 57 32.03 7.79 9.03
CA ARG A 57 30.91 7.11 8.36
C ARG A 57 30.06 6.31 9.34
N ARG A 58 30.67 5.68 10.35
CA ARG A 58 29.96 5.02 11.45
C ARG A 58 29.20 6.01 12.33
N ASN A 59 29.84 7.12 12.72
CA ASN A 59 29.26 8.14 13.59
C ASN A 59 28.07 8.88 12.96
N TYR A 60 28.10 9.11 11.64
CA TYR A 60 26.98 9.73 10.92
C TYR A 60 25.97 8.72 10.38
N GLY A 61 26.35 7.44 10.25
CA GLY A 61 25.51 6.38 9.71
C GLY A 61 24.22 6.19 10.51
N LEU A 62 24.34 5.95 11.82
CA LEU A 62 23.19 5.65 12.67
C LEU A 62 22.14 6.77 12.67
N ALA A 63 22.58 8.03 12.73
CA ALA A 63 21.69 9.18 12.69
C ALA A 63 21.04 9.37 11.31
N ALA A 64 21.78 9.14 10.23
CA ALA A 64 21.23 9.18 8.87
C ALA A 64 20.19 8.07 8.66
N SER A 65 20.48 6.84 9.08
CA SER A 65 19.57 5.70 9.01
C SER A 65 18.29 5.94 9.82
N ALA A 66 18.40 6.48 11.04
CA ALA A 66 17.24 6.86 11.83
C ALA A 66 16.42 7.97 11.15
N GLY A 67 17.08 8.94 10.52
CA GLY A 67 16.45 9.99 9.72
C GLY A 67 15.69 9.46 8.50
N GLU A 68 16.24 8.48 7.79
CA GLU A 68 15.58 7.82 6.65
C GLU A 68 14.36 7.02 7.09
N ILE A 69 14.47 6.25 8.18
CA ILE A 69 13.33 5.53 8.75
C ILE A 69 12.23 6.52 9.19
N GLN A 70 12.60 7.59 9.87
CA GLN A 70 11.67 8.67 10.25
C GLN A 70 11.02 9.30 9.01
N SER A 71 11.77 9.54 7.94
CA SER A 71 11.27 10.10 6.68
C SER A 71 10.22 9.18 6.03
N ILE A 72 10.47 7.87 5.98
CA ILE A 72 9.52 6.87 5.48
C ILE A 72 8.22 6.88 6.29
N ILE A 73 8.32 6.89 7.62
CA ILE A 73 7.13 6.91 8.50
C ILE A 73 6.35 8.21 8.32
N ARG A 74 7.03 9.36 8.32
CA ARG A 74 6.40 10.67 8.11
C ARG A 74 5.73 10.76 6.74
N ARG A 75 6.36 10.19 5.70
CA ARG A 75 5.79 10.14 4.35
C ARG A 75 4.50 9.31 4.33
N ALA A 76 4.51 8.11 4.94
CA ALA A 76 3.31 7.27 5.04
C ALA A 76 2.15 8.02 5.72
N ARG A 77 2.43 8.62 6.89
CA ARG A 77 1.45 9.44 7.62
C ARG A 77 0.91 10.61 6.79
N ASN A 78 1.79 11.38 6.16
CA ASN A 78 1.39 12.53 5.37
C ASN A 78 0.57 12.11 4.14
N GLN A 79 0.91 10.96 3.53
CA GLN A 79 0.10 10.37 2.46
C GLN A 79 -1.28 9.97 2.99
N SER A 80 -1.38 9.40 4.20
CA SER A 80 -2.69 9.11 4.78
C SER A 80 -3.57 10.34 4.97
N ILE A 81 -2.99 11.44 5.45
CA ILE A 81 -3.70 12.70 5.63
C ILE A 81 -4.10 13.31 4.29
N SER A 82 -3.14 13.41 3.35
CA SER A 82 -3.35 14.03 2.05
C SER A 82 -4.38 13.28 1.21
N ASN A 83 -4.34 11.95 1.29
CA ASN A 83 -5.20 11.10 0.49
C ASN A 83 -6.50 10.79 1.23
N GLY A 84 -6.55 10.84 2.57
CA GLY A 84 -7.72 10.43 3.35
C GLY A 84 -7.93 8.91 3.33
N THR A 85 -6.88 8.15 3.08
CA THR A 85 -6.88 6.68 3.08
C THR A 85 -5.79 6.17 4.01
N GLY A 86 -6.03 5.06 4.71
CA GLY A 86 -5.00 4.47 5.57
C GLY A 86 -3.72 4.09 4.79
N SER A 87 -2.59 4.14 5.48
CA SER A 87 -1.29 3.69 4.98
C SER A 87 -0.67 2.79 6.03
N PHE A 88 0.39 2.08 5.66
CA PHE A 88 1.11 1.30 6.64
C PHE A 88 2.62 1.25 6.36
N VAL A 89 3.38 1.03 7.42
CA VAL A 89 4.84 0.90 7.42
C VAL A 89 5.19 -0.44 8.02
N VAL A 90 6.07 -1.17 7.35
CA VAL A 90 6.60 -2.44 7.86
C VAL A 90 8.06 -2.27 8.20
N VAL A 91 8.41 -2.69 9.41
CA VAL A 91 9.78 -2.78 9.90
C VAL A 91 10.12 -4.27 9.96
N GLU A 92 11.13 -4.70 9.20
CA GLU A 92 11.59 -6.09 9.13
C GLU A 92 13.02 -6.21 9.67
N PRO A 93 13.18 -6.52 10.97
CA PRO A 93 14.49 -6.55 11.62
C PRO A 93 15.47 -7.53 10.99
N LYS A 94 15.00 -8.72 10.60
CA LYS A 94 15.85 -9.76 10.00
C LYS A 94 16.27 -9.41 8.56
N ALA A 95 15.36 -8.84 7.78
CA ALA A 95 15.63 -8.42 6.40
C ALA A 95 16.43 -7.12 6.34
N ARG A 96 16.57 -6.39 7.46
CA ARG A 96 17.18 -5.05 7.53
C ARG A 96 16.47 -4.07 6.61
N LEU A 97 15.14 -4.15 6.58
CA LEU A 97 14.32 -3.44 5.64
C LEU A 97 13.21 -2.70 6.39
N VAL A 98 13.04 -1.42 6.06
CA VAL A 98 11.85 -0.66 6.41
C VAL A 98 11.20 -0.22 5.12
N TRP A 99 9.90 -0.42 4.99
CA TRP A 99 9.18 0.02 3.82
C TRP A 99 7.79 0.53 4.17
N ALA A 100 7.34 1.53 3.43
CA ALA A 100 6.01 2.09 3.57
C ALA A 100 5.20 1.86 2.30
N GLN A 101 3.89 1.81 2.49
CA GLN A 101 2.95 1.71 1.40
C GLN A 101 1.66 2.45 1.70
N SER A 102 1.18 3.19 0.71
CA SER A 102 -0.04 3.98 0.79
C SER A 102 -0.89 3.78 -0.46
N PHE A 103 -2.02 4.47 -0.53
CA PHE A 103 -2.87 4.54 -1.71
C PHE A 103 -2.77 5.92 -2.33
N GLU A 104 -2.51 5.99 -3.63
CA GLU A 104 -2.45 7.22 -4.42
C GLU A 104 -3.68 7.30 -5.34
N THR A 105 -4.17 8.51 -5.57
CA THR A 105 -5.31 8.75 -6.46
C THR A 105 -4.88 8.52 -7.92
N MET A 106 -5.54 7.59 -8.57
CA MET A 106 -5.31 7.25 -9.98
C MET A 106 -6.37 7.86 -10.88
N GLY A 107 -7.60 7.98 -10.37
CA GLY A 107 -8.71 8.63 -11.05
C GLY A 107 -9.64 9.32 -10.06
N GLU A 108 -10.17 10.47 -10.47
CA GLU A 108 -11.15 11.26 -9.71
C GLU A 108 -12.15 11.86 -10.69
N TRP A 109 -13.43 11.77 -10.35
CA TRP A 109 -14.55 12.23 -11.16
C TRP A 109 -15.57 12.94 -10.27
N SER A 110 -15.55 14.28 -10.31
CA SER A 110 -16.48 15.16 -9.58
C SER A 110 -17.75 15.49 -10.37
N PHE A 111 -17.79 15.20 -11.67
CA PHE A 111 -18.93 15.45 -12.56
C PHE A 111 -19.41 16.92 -12.65
N GLU A 112 -18.53 17.86 -12.34
CA GLU A 112 -18.81 19.29 -12.54
C GLU A 112 -19.03 19.62 -14.02
N GLU A 113 -20.00 20.50 -14.28
CA GLU A 113 -20.34 20.94 -15.64
C GLU A 113 -19.38 22.08 -16.06
N ASP A 114 -18.56 21.84 -17.08
CA ASP A 114 -17.57 22.79 -17.59
C ASP A 114 -18.10 23.72 -18.69
N GLY A 115 -19.43 23.89 -18.79
CA GLY A 115 -20.08 24.90 -19.63
C GLY A 115 -19.91 24.70 -21.16
N ALA A 116 -19.16 23.69 -21.59
CA ALA A 116 -19.09 23.25 -22.97
C ALA A 116 -19.96 21.99 -23.11
N GLY A 117 -21.07 22.07 -23.85
CA GLY A 117 -22.01 20.97 -24.06
C GLY A 117 -21.46 19.79 -24.87
N GLN A 118 -20.32 19.20 -24.45
CA GLN A 118 -19.70 18.03 -25.05
C GLN A 118 -19.75 16.82 -24.09
N GLU A 119 -19.78 15.63 -24.68
CA GLU A 119 -19.76 14.32 -24.00
C GLU A 119 -18.45 14.02 -23.23
N ALA A 120 -17.51 14.97 -23.20
CA ALA A 120 -16.24 14.89 -22.51
C ALA A 120 -16.33 15.55 -21.14
N LEU A 121 -16.36 14.75 -20.08
CA LEU A 121 -16.25 15.24 -18.70
C LEU A 121 -14.80 15.65 -18.42
N PRO A 122 -14.55 16.67 -17.57
CA PRO A 122 -13.21 16.92 -17.04
C PRO A 122 -12.80 15.77 -16.12
N GLY A 123 -11.62 15.18 -16.38
CA GLY A 123 -11.05 14.11 -15.57
C GLY A 123 -10.04 13.24 -16.35
N PHE A 124 -9.30 12.39 -15.64
CA PHE A 124 -8.36 11.45 -16.25
C PHE A 124 -9.12 10.45 -17.14
N GLY A 125 -8.61 10.18 -18.36
CA GLY A 125 -9.06 9.02 -19.16
C GLY A 125 -9.81 9.26 -20.46
N GLY A 126 -10.08 10.50 -20.88
CA GLY A 126 -10.88 10.73 -22.10
C GLY A 126 -12.32 10.25 -21.89
N LEU A 127 -12.97 10.82 -20.88
CA LEU A 127 -14.26 10.38 -20.36
C LEU A 127 -15.35 10.46 -21.43
N ARG A 128 -16.11 9.38 -21.57
CA ARG A 128 -17.31 9.36 -22.41
C ARG A 128 -18.53 9.02 -21.57
N LYS A 129 -19.38 10.03 -21.35
CA LYS A 129 -20.70 9.82 -20.75
C LYS A 129 -21.69 9.35 -21.83
N VAL A 130 -22.36 8.23 -21.62
CA VAL A 130 -23.43 7.73 -22.49
C VAL A 130 -24.70 7.58 -21.67
N GLY A 131 -25.67 8.47 -21.92
CA GLY A 131 -26.85 8.61 -21.07
C GLY A 131 -26.51 9.19 -19.68
N GLY A 132 -27.50 9.23 -18.81
CA GLY A 132 -27.38 9.84 -17.49
C GLY A 132 -27.51 11.36 -17.52
N GLU A 133 -28.19 11.91 -16.51
CA GLU A 133 -28.56 13.32 -16.43
C GLU A 133 -27.77 14.01 -15.32
N TYR A 134 -27.27 15.22 -15.58
CA TYR A 134 -26.70 16.04 -14.51
C TYR A 134 -27.80 16.41 -13.50
N ILE A 135 -27.45 16.31 -12.23
CA ILE A 135 -28.30 16.74 -11.12
C ILE A 135 -27.46 17.55 -10.12
N ASP A 136 -28.13 18.19 -9.17
CA ASP A 136 -27.45 18.68 -7.98
C ASP A 136 -27.03 17.47 -7.13
N GLY A 137 -25.70 17.31 -7.00
CA GLY A 137 -25.04 16.21 -6.34
C GLY A 137 -25.09 16.32 -4.81
N ARG A 138 -24.25 15.52 -4.16
CA ARG A 138 -23.94 15.72 -2.74
C ARG A 138 -23.00 16.93 -2.57
N LEU A 139 -22.03 17.07 -3.46
CA LEU A 139 -21.14 18.22 -3.61
C LEU A 139 -21.26 18.70 -5.06
N GLY A 140 -21.61 19.96 -5.28
CA GLY A 140 -21.74 20.51 -6.64
C GLY A 140 -22.69 19.69 -7.52
N LYS A 141 -22.18 19.14 -8.63
CA LYS A 141 -22.96 18.34 -9.59
C LYS A 141 -22.72 16.85 -9.45
N GLY A 142 -23.75 16.06 -9.73
CA GLY A 142 -23.65 14.61 -9.83
C GLY A 142 -24.35 14.07 -11.07
N ILE A 143 -24.28 12.76 -11.28
CA ILE A 143 -24.92 12.09 -12.43
C ILE A 143 -26.02 11.16 -11.94
N SER A 144 -27.20 11.31 -12.53
CA SER A 144 -28.35 10.43 -12.33
C SER A 144 -28.45 9.39 -13.45
N PHE A 145 -28.44 8.12 -13.08
CA PHE A 145 -28.57 6.98 -14.00
C PHE A 145 -29.99 6.38 -14.02
N ARG A 146 -30.96 7.08 -13.40
CA ARG A 146 -32.36 6.61 -13.25
C ARG A 146 -33.09 6.29 -14.55
N GLY A 147 -32.68 6.87 -15.68
CA GLY A 147 -33.21 6.57 -17.02
C GLY A 147 -32.96 5.12 -17.49
N GLY A 148 -32.03 4.41 -16.84
CA GLY A 148 -31.60 3.07 -17.22
C GLY A 148 -30.65 3.12 -18.42
N SER A 149 -29.65 2.24 -18.41
CA SER A 149 -28.55 2.13 -19.40
C SER A 149 -27.60 3.34 -19.50
N GLY A 150 -27.66 4.28 -18.56
CA GLY A 150 -26.66 5.33 -18.47
C GLY A 150 -25.36 4.81 -17.83
N TYR A 151 -24.22 5.21 -18.38
CA TYR A 151 -22.90 4.87 -17.86
C TYR A 151 -21.85 5.93 -18.22
N ILE A 152 -20.70 5.86 -17.55
CA ILE A 152 -19.51 6.65 -17.89
C ILE A 152 -18.38 5.67 -18.17
N ASP A 153 -17.84 5.76 -19.38
CA ASP A 153 -16.64 5.04 -19.79
C ASP A 153 -15.43 5.91 -19.45
N CYS A 154 -14.64 5.47 -18.48
CA CYS A 154 -13.42 6.16 -18.03
C CYS A 154 -12.19 5.72 -18.83
N GLY A 155 -12.38 4.83 -19.81
CA GLY A 155 -11.31 4.30 -20.64
C GLY A 155 -10.39 3.32 -19.91
N HIS A 156 -9.34 2.93 -20.61
CA HIS A 156 -8.24 2.14 -20.07
C HIS A 156 -6.98 3.00 -19.95
N GLN A 157 -6.30 2.90 -18.81
CA GLN A 157 -4.99 3.47 -18.57
C GLN A 157 -4.14 2.47 -17.79
N ALA A 158 -2.83 2.47 -18.03
CA ALA A 158 -1.90 1.63 -17.27
C ALA A 158 -1.94 1.90 -15.75
N SER A 159 -2.28 3.14 -15.35
CA SER A 159 -2.50 3.52 -13.94
C SER A 159 -3.73 2.84 -13.30
N PHE A 160 -4.65 2.30 -14.10
CA PHE A 160 -5.83 1.57 -13.61
C PHE A 160 -5.58 0.06 -13.49
N ASP A 161 -4.39 -0.44 -13.89
CA ASP A 161 -3.97 -1.83 -13.72
C ASP A 161 -3.38 -2.09 -12.32
N LEU A 162 -4.25 -1.92 -11.34
CA LEU A 162 -3.91 -1.94 -9.93
C LEU A 162 -3.78 -3.38 -9.44
N ARG A 163 -2.55 -3.91 -9.38
CA ARG A 163 -2.30 -5.30 -8.94
C ARG A 163 -2.27 -5.47 -7.44
N ALA A 164 -1.61 -4.55 -6.73
CA ALA A 164 -1.28 -4.75 -5.32
C ALA A 164 -2.38 -4.31 -4.34
N GLY A 165 -3.37 -3.54 -4.80
CA GLY A 165 -4.44 -3.05 -3.97
C GLY A 165 -5.22 -1.91 -4.62
N ILE A 166 -6.48 -1.76 -4.23
CA ILE A 166 -7.40 -0.72 -4.72
C ILE A 166 -8.20 -0.11 -3.58
N VAL A 167 -8.55 1.16 -3.73
CA VAL A 167 -9.64 1.79 -2.98
C VAL A 167 -10.57 2.49 -3.96
N ILE A 168 -11.86 2.24 -3.83
CA ILE A 168 -12.91 2.88 -4.60
C ILE A 168 -13.80 3.63 -3.63
N GLU A 169 -14.08 4.89 -3.90
CA GLU A 169 -14.92 5.75 -3.08
C GLU A 169 -15.95 6.46 -3.95
N ALA A 170 -17.17 6.63 -3.45
CA ALA A 170 -18.20 7.39 -4.13
C ALA A 170 -19.29 7.85 -3.15
N TRP A 171 -19.96 8.96 -3.49
CA TRP A 171 -21.29 9.25 -2.94
C TRP A 171 -22.33 8.59 -3.82
N VAL A 172 -23.25 7.85 -3.21
CA VAL A 172 -24.35 7.19 -3.93
C VAL A 172 -25.71 7.47 -3.28
N ARG A 173 -26.75 7.55 -4.09
CA ARG A 173 -28.14 7.66 -3.65
C ARG A 173 -29.03 6.84 -4.59
N HIS A 174 -29.75 5.85 -4.07
CA HIS A 174 -30.65 5.03 -4.89
C HIS A 174 -32.12 5.22 -4.49
N TYR A 175 -33.04 4.86 -5.38
CA TYR A 175 -34.48 5.08 -5.16
C TYR A 175 -35.31 3.80 -5.27
N LYS A 176 -34.68 2.63 -5.23
CA LYS A 176 -35.40 1.35 -5.21
C LYS A 176 -36.20 1.25 -3.91
N LYS A 177 -37.51 1.00 -4.02
CA LYS A 177 -38.40 0.87 -2.86
C LYS A 177 -37.96 -0.33 -2.01
N PRO A 178 -37.94 -0.22 -0.67
CA PRO A 178 -37.62 -1.34 0.19
C PRO A 178 -38.62 -2.47 -0.03
N TYR A 179 -38.13 -3.71 -0.08
CA TYR A 179 -38.97 -4.88 -0.29
C TYR A 179 -39.87 -5.10 0.94
N VAL A 180 -41.12 -4.65 0.87
CA VAL A 180 -42.14 -4.99 1.87
C VAL A 180 -42.51 -6.46 1.65
N ARG A 181 -42.15 -7.35 2.58
CA ARG A 181 -42.65 -8.74 2.58
C ARG A 181 -44.18 -8.68 2.54
N PRO A 182 -44.86 -9.33 1.58
CA PRO A 182 -46.31 -9.43 1.63
C PRO A 182 -46.69 -10.10 2.95
N ALA A 183 -47.44 -9.39 3.80
CA ALA A 183 -47.97 -9.99 5.01
C ALA A 183 -48.71 -11.28 4.61
N PHE A 184 -48.39 -12.38 5.28
CA PHE A 184 -49.03 -13.67 5.07
C PHE A 184 -50.55 -13.47 5.00
N LYS A 185 -51.15 -13.72 3.83
CA LYS A 185 -52.61 -13.90 3.76
C LYS A 185 -52.92 -15.16 4.55
N SER A 186 -53.43 -14.99 5.76
CA SER A 186 -54.03 -16.09 6.52
C SER A 186 -55.32 -16.50 5.82
N GLU A 187 -55.24 -17.42 4.85
CA GLU A 187 -56.42 -18.15 4.41
C GLU A 187 -56.71 -19.27 5.40
N ALA A 188 -57.53 -18.92 6.39
CA ALA A 188 -58.34 -19.89 7.08
C ALA A 188 -59.40 -20.42 6.10
N THR A 189 -59.24 -21.64 5.59
CA THR A 189 -60.40 -22.48 5.24
C THR A 189 -60.05 -23.96 5.35
N SER A 190 -60.90 -24.67 6.09
CA SER A 190 -60.84 -26.09 6.39
C SER A 190 -60.79 -27.00 5.16
N GLY A 191 -59.98 -28.06 5.21
CA GLY A 191 -60.11 -29.18 4.28
C GLY A 191 -59.01 -30.22 4.42
N ARG A 192 -59.29 -31.32 5.13
CA ARG A 192 -58.44 -32.53 5.21
C ARG A 192 -57.86 -32.91 3.84
N ARG A 193 -56.52 -32.94 3.70
CA ARG A 193 -55.86 -33.74 2.67
C ARG A 193 -54.45 -34.18 3.07
N ARG A 194 -54.35 -35.51 3.27
CA ARG A 194 -53.20 -36.43 3.25
C ARG A 194 -51.79 -35.86 3.47
N LEU A 195 -51.16 -36.34 4.53
CA LEU A 195 -49.73 -36.24 4.85
C LEU A 195 -48.89 -36.97 3.78
N GLY A 196 -48.59 -36.28 2.69
CA GLY A 196 -47.55 -36.67 1.73
C GLY A 196 -46.21 -36.07 2.18
N LYS A 197 -45.22 -36.93 2.42
CA LYS A 197 -43.81 -36.53 2.58
C LYS A 197 -43.38 -35.73 1.35
N ARG A 198 -43.32 -34.40 1.47
CA ARG A 198 -42.51 -33.54 0.62
C ARG A 198 -41.31 -33.10 1.43
N SER A 199 -40.15 -33.60 1.02
CA SER A 199 -38.85 -33.01 1.34
C SER A 199 -38.90 -31.53 0.94
N ALA A 200 -38.87 -30.63 1.92
CA ALA A 200 -38.73 -29.20 1.68
C ALA A 200 -37.24 -28.90 1.52
N SER A 201 -36.74 -29.15 0.31
CA SER A 201 -35.56 -28.48 -0.22
C SER A 201 -35.69 -26.97 -0.06
N GLY A 202 -34.59 -26.32 0.36
CA GLY A 202 -34.53 -24.94 0.81
C GLY A 202 -35.35 -23.94 0.00
N SER A 203 -36.09 -23.12 0.73
CA SER A 203 -36.69 -21.87 0.24
C SER A 203 -35.57 -20.91 -0.17
N GLY A 204 -35.10 -21.02 -1.40
CA GLY A 204 -34.23 -20.02 -2.00
C GLY A 204 -34.98 -18.70 -2.15
N GLN A 205 -34.63 -17.70 -1.34
CA GLN A 205 -35.02 -16.33 -1.65
C GLN A 205 -34.50 -16.00 -3.07
N PRO A 206 -35.28 -15.31 -3.92
CA PRO A 206 -34.76 -14.84 -5.20
C PRO A 206 -33.53 -13.97 -4.91
N SER A 207 -32.40 -14.29 -5.55
CA SER A 207 -31.16 -13.51 -5.44
C SER A 207 -31.48 -12.05 -5.73
N ALA A 208 -31.14 -11.16 -4.79
CA ALA A 208 -31.29 -9.72 -4.96
C ALA A 208 -30.55 -9.29 -6.24
N ARG A 209 -31.15 -8.37 -7.00
CA ARG A 209 -30.60 -7.93 -8.29
C ARG A 209 -29.41 -6.99 -8.02
N LEU A 210 -28.29 -7.21 -8.70
CA LEU A 210 -27.05 -6.46 -8.48
C LEU A 210 -26.93 -5.31 -9.48
N HIS A 211 -26.50 -4.15 -8.99
CA HIS A 211 -26.30 -2.94 -9.77
C HIS A 211 -24.85 -2.46 -9.63
N THR A 212 -24.22 -2.13 -10.75
CA THR A 212 -22.84 -1.63 -10.81
C THR A 212 -22.78 -0.19 -10.33
N ILE A 213 -21.87 0.10 -9.41
CA ILE A 213 -21.45 1.47 -9.09
C ILE A 213 -20.19 1.78 -9.89
N MET A 214 -19.18 0.92 -9.80
CA MET A 214 -17.94 1.04 -10.55
C MET A 214 -17.32 -0.34 -10.79
N GLU A 215 -16.79 -0.58 -11.98
CA GLU A 215 -16.15 -1.87 -12.31
C GLU A 215 -14.98 -1.71 -13.27
N LYS A 216 -14.03 -2.64 -13.15
CA LYS A 216 -13.08 -2.99 -14.20
C LYS A 216 -13.23 -4.48 -14.44
N LYS A 217 -13.88 -4.81 -15.55
CA LYS A 217 -14.29 -6.18 -15.86
C LYS A 217 -13.11 -7.17 -15.69
N ASP A 218 -13.39 -8.32 -15.09
CA ASP A 218 -12.42 -9.39 -14.80
C ASP A 218 -11.24 -8.98 -13.90
N SER A 219 -11.37 -7.87 -13.15
CA SER A 219 -10.36 -7.40 -12.19
C SER A 219 -10.99 -7.04 -10.84
N TRP A 220 -11.98 -6.14 -10.83
CA TRP A 220 -12.68 -5.74 -9.61
C TRP A 220 -14.05 -5.15 -9.91
N PHE A 221 -14.93 -5.20 -8.93
CA PHE A 221 -16.31 -4.72 -9.00
C PHE A 221 -16.75 -4.15 -7.66
N LEU A 222 -17.36 -2.97 -7.69
CA LEU A 222 -18.14 -2.41 -6.58
C LEU A 222 -19.56 -2.14 -7.07
N GLY A 223 -20.53 -2.67 -6.35
CA GLY A 223 -21.93 -2.52 -6.65
C GLY A 223 -22.82 -2.62 -5.43
N MET A 224 -24.11 -2.68 -5.68
CA MET A 224 -25.13 -2.70 -4.66
C MET A 224 -26.35 -3.48 -5.12
N THR A 225 -26.99 -4.21 -4.21
CA THR A 225 -28.25 -4.88 -4.48
C THR A 225 -29.41 -3.89 -4.57
N ASP A 226 -30.54 -4.32 -5.13
CA ASP A 226 -31.79 -3.56 -5.12
C ASP A 226 -32.34 -3.26 -3.70
N ARG A 227 -31.82 -3.95 -2.68
CA ARG A 227 -32.14 -3.74 -1.26
C ARG A 227 -31.13 -2.88 -0.50
N GLY A 228 -30.12 -2.33 -1.18
CA GLY A 228 -29.15 -1.44 -0.55
C GLY A 228 -27.98 -2.16 0.17
N ALA A 229 -27.79 -3.47 -0.06
CA ALA A 229 -26.58 -4.16 0.38
C ALA A 229 -25.42 -3.83 -0.58
N LEU A 230 -24.26 -3.44 -0.05
CA LEU A 230 -23.06 -3.26 -0.86
C LEU A 230 -22.45 -4.61 -1.21
N GLU A 231 -21.85 -4.70 -2.39
CA GLU A 231 -21.11 -5.88 -2.85
C GLU A 231 -19.80 -5.46 -3.51
N GLY A 232 -18.72 -6.05 -3.04
CA GLY A 232 -17.38 -5.89 -3.59
C GLY A 232 -16.87 -7.23 -4.07
N VAL A 233 -16.31 -7.27 -5.27
CA VAL A 233 -15.69 -8.48 -5.83
C VAL A 233 -14.30 -8.14 -6.33
N VAL A 234 -13.34 -9.02 -6.06
CA VAL A 234 -11.98 -8.95 -6.58
C VAL A 234 -11.62 -10.24 -7.29
N PHE A 235 -11.00 -10.09 -8.46
CA PHE A 235 -10.47 -11.17 -9.28
C PHE A 235 -8.96 -11.10 -9.24
N GLY A 236 -8.32 -12.19 -8.89
CA GLY A 236 -6.89 -12.17 -8.61
C GLY A 236 -6.25 -13.54 -8.62
N SER A 237 -5.04 -13.61 -8.09
CA SER A 237 -4.34 -14.88 -7.91
C SER A 237 -3.87 -15.07 -6.47
N VAL A 238 -3.72 -16.33 -6.05
CA VAL A 238 -3.02 -16.72 -4.82
C VAL A 238 -1.72 -17.42 -5.23
N ASP A 239 -0.72 -17.43 -4.35
CA ASP A 239 0.60 -18.05 -4.52
C ASP A 239 0.61 -19.20 -5.55
N LYS A 240 1.43 -19.03 -6.62
CA LYS A 240 1.53 -19.88 -7.84
C LYS A 240 0.51 -19.59 -8.96
N GLY A 241 -0.20 -18.47 -8.91
CA GLY A 241 -0.98 -17.97 -10.04
C GLY A 241 -2.34 -18.65 -10.25
N GLU A 242 -2.87 -19.34 -9.23
CA GLU A 242 -4.23 -19.89 -9.29
C GLU A 242 -5.24 -18.74 -9.27
N ALA A 243 -6.06 -18.63 -10.32
CA ALA A 243 -7.10 -17.60 -10.41
C ALA A 243 -8.16 -17.80 -9.32
N LEU A 244 -8.48 -16.72 -8.61
CA LEU A 244 -9.41 -16.70 -7.51
C LEU A 244 -10.33 -15.47 -7.62
N GLU A 245 -11.62 -15.72 -7.46
CA GLU A 245 -12.63 -14.69 -7.24
C GLU A 245 -12.97 -14.66 -5.75
N TYR A 246 -12.99 -13.46 -5.17
CA TYR A 246 -13.40 -13.25 -3.79
C TYR A 246 -14.44 -12.13 -3.72
N ALA A 247 -15.60 -12.46 -3.16
CA ALA A 247 -16.73 -11.55 -3.03
C ALA A 247 -17.09 -11.31 -1.57
N LEU A 248 -17.49 -10.09 -1.27
CA LEU A 248 -17.98 -9.62 0.02
C LEU A 248 -19.31 -8.91 -0.20
N ARG A 249 -20.33 -9.24 0.58
CA ARG A 249 -21.61 -8.50 0.59
C ARG A 249 -21.98 -8.11 2.00
N THR A 250 -22.49 -6.90 2.17
CA THR A 250 -23.00 -6.44 3.46
C THR A 250 -24.45 -6.89 3.67
N ASN A 251 -25.01 -6.59 4.84
CA ASN A 251 -26.45 -6.70 5.06
C ASN A 251 -27.24 -5.76 4.13
N ASP A 252 -28.51 -6.07 3.91
CA ASP A 252 -29.48 -5.19 3.26
C ASP A 252 -29.58 -3.83 4.01
N GLU A 253 -30.03 -2.79 3.30
CA GLU A 253 -30.27 -1.42 3.82
C GLU A 253 -29.04 -0.69 4.40
N VAL A 254 -27.81 -1.19 4.18
CA VAL A 254 -26.57 -0.46 4.47
C VAL A 254 -26.53 0.89 3.73
N VAL A 255 -27.00 0.88 2.49
CA VAL A 255 -27.37 2.10 1.76
C VAL A 255 -28.89 2.20 1.78
N PRO A 256 -29.49 3.10 2.59
CA PRO A 256 -30.93 3.31 2.58
C PRO A 256 -31.39 4.11 1.35
N PRO A 257 -32.61 3.85 0.85
CA PRO A 257 -33.14 4.54 -0.32
C PRO A 257 -33.40 6.01 -0.04
N GLY A 258 -33.10 6.86 -1.03
CA GLY A 258 -33.35 8.30 -1.03
C GLY A 258 -32.31 9.13 -0.28
N ARG A 259 -31.32 8.51 0.36
CA ARG A 259 -30.26 9.19 1.11
C ARG A 259 -28.92 9.11 0.37
N TRP A 260 -28.17 10.21 0.35
CA TRP A 260 -26.76 10.19 -0.04
C TRP A 260 -25.94 9.46 1.03
N VAL A 261 -25.17 8.47 0.61
CA VAL A 261 -24.29 7.68 1.47
C VAL A 261 -22.90 7.69 0.87
N PHE A 262 -21.89 7.95 1.69
CA PHE A 262 -20.50 7.81 1.26
C PHE A 262 -20.11 6.35 1.41
N ILE A 263 -19.74 5.71 0.31
CA ILE A 263 -19.38 4.29 0.30
C ILE A 263 -17.92 4.14 -0.08
N SER A 264 -17.28 3.08 0.43
CA SER A 264 -15.94 2.73 0.02
C SER A 264 -15.72 1.22 0.00
N MET A 265 -14.91 0.78 -0.97
CA MET A 265 -14.37 -0.58 -1.05
C MET A 265 -12.85 -0.51 -1.01
N ARG A 266 -12.21 -1.26 -0.11
CA ARG A 266 -10.76 -1.32 0.03
C ARG A 266 -10.28 -2.75 -0.08
N PHE A 267 -9.28 -2.97 -0.93
CA PHE A 267 -8.55 -4.22 -1.03
C PHE A 267 -7.04 -3.98 -0.95
N ASP A 268 -6.35 -4.75 -0.11
CA ASP A 268 -4.91 -4.61 0.17
C ASP A 268 -4.14 -5.94 0.02
N GLY A 269 -4.64 -6.91 -0.75
CA GLY A 269 -3.99 -8.21 -0.92
C GLY A 269 -4.05 -9.12 0.31
N LYS A 270 -4.58 -8.63 1.44
CA LYS A 270 -4.83 -9.43 2.66
C LYS A 270 -6.31 -9.44 3.04
N SER A 271 -7.01 -8.34 2.77
CA SER A 271 -8.40 -8.10 3.17
C SER A 271 -9.17 -7.35 2.08
N LEU A 272 -10.49 -7.58 2.04
CA LEU A 272 -11.46 -6.77 1.28
C LEU A 272 -12.48 -6.24 2.28
N VAL A 273 -12.61 -4.91 2.36
CA VAL A 273 -13.48 -4.22 3.32
C VAL A 273 -14.45 -3.32 2.57
N LEU A 274 -15.73 -3.36 2.96
CA LEU A 274 -16.76 -2.44 2.50
C LEU A 274 -17.17 -1.52 3.65
N SER A 275 -17.32 -0.24 3.37
CA SER A 275 -17.77 0.75 4.36
C SER A 275 -18.89 1.63 3.81
N ALA A 276 -19.72 2.13 4.72
CA ALA A 276 -20.77 3.10 4.43
C ALA A 276 -20.82 4.15 5.54
N ASP A 277 -20.80 5.42 5.15
CA ASP A 277 -20.63 6.60 6.01
C ASP A 277 -19.41 6.52 6.94
N GLY A 278 -18.32 5.91 6.44
CA GLY A 278 -17.07 5.73 7.19
C GLY A 278 -17.11 4.62 8.25
N VAL A 279 -18.18 3.81 8.28
CA VAL A 279 -18.29 2.65 9.16
C VAL A 279 -18.07 1.39 8.34
N ASP A 280 -17.02 0.62 8.68
CA ASP A 280 -16.74 -0.69 8.11
C ASP A 280 -17.88 -1.66 8.40
N ARG A 281 -18.27 -2.42 7.39
CA ARG A 281 -19.41 -3.34 7.45
C ARG A 281 -18.94 -4.78 7.46
N LEU A 282 -19.44 -5.52 8.43
CA LEU A 282 -19.27 -6.96 8.49
C LEU A 282 -20.00 -7.61 7.31
N ALA A 283 -19.39 -8.66 6.77
CA ALA A 283 -19.88 -9.36 5.61
C ALA A 283 -20.87 -10.47 5.96
N GLU A 284 -21.95 -10.57 5.20
CA GLU A 284 -22.69 -11.81 5.01
C GLU A 284 -22.13 -12.49 3.76
N TYR A 285 -21.26 -13.49 3.96
CA TYR A 285 -20.53 -14.18 2.89
C TYR A 285 -21.43 -14.64 1.72
N PRO A 286 -21.24 -14.12 0.50
CA PRO A 286 -21.71 -14.79 -0.71
C PRO A 286 -20.51 -15.53 -1.33
N SER A 287 -20.59 -16.86 -1.36
CA SER A 287 -19.84 -17.76 -2.25
C SER A 287 -18.30 -17.64 -2.32
N GLY A 288 -17.62 -18.68 -1.80
CA GLY A 288 -16.15 -18.85 -1.91
C GLY A 288 -15.57 -19.99 -1.07
N LEU A 289 -16.38 -20.60 -0.20
CA LEU A 289 -15.96 -21.71 0.66
C LEU A 289 -15.78 -23.02 -0.14
N LYS A 290 -14.55 -23.28 -0.63
CA LYS A 290 -14.10 -24.66 -0.83
C LYS A 290 -13.82 -25.26 0.54
N LYS A 291 -14.64 -26.23 0.98
CA LYS A 291 -14.31 -27.06 2.15
C LYS A 291 -13.08 -27.91 1.83
N VAL A 292 -11.97 -27.69 2.52
CA VAL A 292 -10.81 -28.58 2.50
C VAL A 292 -10.68 -29.18 3.90
N GLY A 293 -10.87 -30.50 4.02
CA GLY A 293 -10.63 -31.22 5.28
C GLY A 293 -11.54 -30.82 6.47
N GLY A 294 -12.76 -30.33 6.22
CA GLY A 294 -13.70 -29.99 7.29
C GLY A 294 -13.51 -28.62 7.94
N ARG A 295 -12.46 -27.86 7.57
CA ARG A 295 -12.30 -26.43 7.90
C ARG A 295 -12.55 -25.58 6.67
N SER A 296 -13.42 -24.59 6.82
CA SER A 296 -13.67 -23.55 5.83
C SER A 296 -12.53 -22.53 5.88
N VAL A 297 -11.48 -22.70 5.06
CA VAL A 297 -10.42 -21.70 4.94
C VAL A 297 -10.83 -20.72 3.85
N VAL A 298 -11.13 -19.48 4.23
CA VAL A 298 -11.37 -18.39 3.29
C VAL A 298 -10.03 -18.00 2.69
N ARG A 299 -9.87 -18.15 1.38
CA ARG A 299 -8.71 -17.63 0.65
C ARG A 299 -9.09 -16.32 -0.01
N ILE A 300 -8.20 -15.34 0.08
CA ILE A 300 -8.32 -14.01 -0.54
C ILE A 300 -7.15 -13.88 -1.52
N PRO A 301 -7.34 -13.29 -2.72
CA PRO A 301 -6.24 -13.04 -3.65
C PRO A 301 -5.15 -12.17 -3.01
N THR A 302 -3.89 -12.41 -3.35
CA THR A 302 -2.75 -11.56 -2.93
C THR A 302 -2.47 -10.44 -3.92
N GLU A 303 -2.93 -10.60 -5.16
CA GLU A 303 -2.86 -9.62 -6.23
C GLU A 303 -4.12 -9.66 -7.11
N LEU A 304 -4.45 -8.54 -7.75
CA LEU A 304 -5.53 -8.43 -8.73
C LEU A 304 -5.05 -8.71 -10.15
N VAL A 305 -5.98 -9.18 -10.98
CA VAL A 305 -5.76 -9.36 -12.42
C VAL A 305 -5.62 -8.00 -13.09
N SER A 306 -4.57 -7.84 -13.90
CA SER A 306 -4.38 -6.70 -14.82
C SER A 306 -4.91 -7.07 -16.21
N ASN A 307 -5.57 -6.12 -16.88
CA ASN A 307 -6.19 -6.35 -18.19
C ASN A 307 -6.50 -5.02 -18.91
N GLU A 308 -6.81 -5.07 -20.21
CA GLU A 308 -7.12 -3.87 -21.00
C GLU A 308 -8.59 -3.43 -20.93
N ASN A 309 -9.42 -4.05 -20.07
CA ASN A 309 -10.81 -3.64 -19.94
C ASN A 309 -10.89 -2.21 -19.39
N PRO A 310 -11.83 -1.38 -19.89
CA PRO A 310 -12.01 -0.03 -19.39
C PRO A 310 -12.58 -0.02 -17.98
N VAL A 311 -12.31 1.07 -17.27
CA VAL A 311 -13.00 1.41 -16.03
C VAL A 311 -14.36 2.00 -16.36
N MET A 312 -15.42 1.46 -15.75
CA MET A 312 -16.79 1.88 -15.99
C MET A 312 -17.43 2.38 -14.68
N ILE A 313 -18.16 3.48 -14.73
CA ILE A 313 -19.08 3.92 -13.67
C ILE A 313 -20.51 3.65 -14.14
N SER A 314 -21.31 3.00 -13.30
CA SER A 314 -22.55 2.32 -13.72
C SER A 314 -22.27 1.25 -14.80
N SER A 315 -23.30 0.73 -15.46
CA SER A 315 -23.17 -0.34 -16.46
C SER A 315 -23.89 -0.01 -17.76
N LYS A 316 -23.30 -0.50 -18.87
CA LYS A 316 -23.92 -0.51 -20.20
C LYS A 316 -25.15 -1.43 -20.24
N ASP A 317 -25.18 -2.47 -19.40
CA ASP A 317 -26.35 -3.34 -19.26
C ASP A 317 -27.45 -2.61 -18.47
N LYS A 318 -28.61 -2.44 -19.09
CA LYS A 318 -29.80 -1.82 -18.48
C LYS A 318 -30.22 -2.50 -17.16
N GLN A 319 -29.96 -3.80 -17.00
CA GLN A 319 -30.33 -4.53 -15.79
C GLN A 319 -29.33 -4.30 -14.64
N ALA A 320 -28.07 -4.04 -14.95
CA ALA A 320 -27.00 -3.78 -13.99
C ALA A 320 -26.71 -2.28 -13.80
N SER A 321 -27.23 -1.39 -14.66
CA SER A 321 -27.09 0.06 -14.55
C SER A 321 -27.55 0.57 -13.18
N PHE A 322 -26.82 1.53 -12.62
CA PHE A 322 -27.07 2.01 -11.26
C PHE A 322 -28.46 2.67 -11.17
N PRO A 323 -29.33 2.28 -10.22
CA PRO A 323 -30.72 2.74 -10.17
C PRO A 323 -30.85 4.02 -9.32
N GLY A 324 -30.00 5.00 -9.59
CA GLY A 324 -29.86 6.17 -8.73
C GLY A 324 -28.85 7.18 -9.23
N ASP A 325 -28.31 7.92 -8.29
CA ASP A 325 -27.38 9.02 -8.51
C ASP A 325 -26.03 8.68 -7.91
N ILE A 326 -24.97 9.08 -8.60
CA ILE A 326 -23.57 8.92 -8.16
C ILE A 326 -22.89 10.28 -8.25
N ASP A 327 -22.02 10.55 -7.29
CA ASP A 327 -21.24 11.77 -7.19
C ASP A 327 -19.84 11.47 -6.59
N GLU A 328 -18.85 12.32 -6.90
CA GLU A 328 -17.51 12.34 -6.28
C GLU A 328 -16.84 10.95 -6.24
N VAL A 329 -16.63 10.36 -7.42
CA VAL A 329 -16.02 9.03 -7.54
C VAL A 329 -14.50 9.15 -7.51
N ARG A 330 -13.83 8.32 -6.69
CA ARG A 330 -12.37 8.21 -6.64
C ARG A 330 -11.92 6.77 -6.78
N LEU A 331 -10.89 6.58 -7.60
CA LEU A 331 -10.15 5.33 -7.72
C LEU A 331 -8.72 5.57 -7.26
N ARG A 332 -8.28 4.76 -6.30
CA ARG A 332 -6.93 4.82 -5.76
C ARG A 332 -6.24 3.49 -5.93
N GLY A 333 -4.97 3.58 -6.28
CA GLY A 333 -4.07 2.47 -6.45
C GLY A 333 -3.04 2.43 -5.35
N ARG A 334 -2.61 1.24 -4.98
CA ARG A 334 -1.52 1.07 -4.02
C ARG A 334 -0.21 1.58 -4.63
N SER A 335 0.46 2.51 -3.93
CA SER A 335 1.69 3.16 -4.38
C SER A 335 2.86 2.17 -4.50
N GLU A 336 3.90 2.58 -5.23
CA GLU A 336 5.19 1.91 -5.16
C GLU A 336 5.71 1.91 -3.71
N LYS A 337 6.38 0.82 -3.34
CA LYS A 337 6.95 0.63 -2.01
C LYS A 337 8.14 1.57 -1.85
N VAL A 338 8.01 2.57 -0.98
CA VAL A 338 9.17 3.35 -0.54
C VAL A 338 9.92 2.47 0.45
N SER A 339 11.16 2.10 0.15
CA SER A 339 11.93 1.18 0.98
C SER A 339 13.31 1.73 1.32
N TYR A 340 13.79 1.36 2.49
CA TYR A 340 15.12 1.67 2.98
C TYR A 340 15.72 0.41 3.61
N SER A 341 16.92 0.05 3.17
CA SER A 341 17.70 -1.00 3.80
C SER A 341 18.89 -0.40 4.54
N HIS A 342 18.99 -0.69 5.84
CA HIS A 342 20.07 -0.13 6.65
C HIS A 342 21.38 -0.93 6.46
N PRO A 343 22.54 -0.31 6.70
CA PRO A 343 23.84 -0.98 6.59
C PRO A 343 23.96 -2.22 7.49
N PRO A 344 24.86 -3.18 7.15
CA PRO A 344 25.02 -4.41 7.93
C PRO A 344 25.46 -4.17 9.38
N PHE A 345 26.20 -3.09 9.65
CA PHE A 345 26.70 -2.69 10.98
C PHE A 345 25.65 -2.03 11.86
N GLU A 346 24.42 -1.92 11.38
CA GLU A 346 23.27 -1.52 12.16
C GLU A 346 22.32 -2.70 12.33
N LYS A 347 21.46 -2.62 13.35
CA LYS A 347 20.47 -3.65 13.65
C LYS A 347 19.20 -3.01 14.19
N LEU A 348 18.09 -3.30 13.53
CA LEU A 348 16.77 -3.14 14.11
C LEU A 348 16.56 -4.22 15.19
N LEU A 349 16.15 -3.81 16.38
CA LEU A 349 15.85 -4.71 17.48
C LEU A 349 14.36 -5.09 17.48
N GLY A 350 14.07 -6.30 17.97
CA GLY A 350 12.69 -6.72 18.24
C GLY A 350 12.03 -7.49 17.11
N TRP A 351 10.70 -7.53 17.17
CA TRP A 351 9.85 -8.24 16.22
C TRP A 351 9.60 -7.44 14.94
N LYS A 352 9.10 -8.12 13.90
CA LYS A 352 8.52 -7.42 12.75
C LYS A 352 7.37 -6.55 13.24
N LYS A 353 7.29 -5.31 12.77
CA LYS A 353 6.20 -4.39 13.14
C LYS A 353 5.45 -3.95 11.89
N GLU A 354 4.12 -4.07 11.90
CA GLU A 354 3.23 -3.48 10.90
C GLU A 354 2.51 -2.29 11.55
N ILE A 355 2.86 -1.08 11.13
CA ILE A 355 2.41 0.18 11.71
C ILE A 355 1.34 0.75 10.78
N HIS A 356 0.11 0.90 11.26
CA HIS A 356 -1.04 1.30 10.46
C HIS A 356 -1.43 2.71 10.83
N PHE A 357 -1.56 3.57 9.82
CA PHE A 357 -2.10 4.92 9.96
C PHE A 357 -3.54 4.95 9.47
N ASP A 358 -4.40 5.60 10.23
CA ASP A 358 -5.77 5.89 9.81
C ASP A 358 -5.80 7.03 8.77
N ARG A 359 -6.99 7.38 8.28
CA ARG A 359 -7.18 8.46 7.30
C ARG A 359 -6.79 9.86 7.79
N TYR A 360 -6.57 10.03 9.09
CA TYR A 360 -6.16 11.28 9.73
C TYR A 360 -4.66 11.28 10.07
N GLY A 361 -3.94 10.21 9.74
CA GLY A 361 -2.53 10.06 10.07
C GLY A 361 -2.28 9.78 11.55
N HIS A 362 -3.30 9.38 12.31
CA HIS A 362 -3.12 8.81 13.64
C HIS A 362 -2.75 7.33 13.51
N LEU A 363 -2.22 6.72 14.58
CA LEU A 363 -2.12 5.27 14.61
C LEU A 363 -3.53 4.69 14.62
N ASP A 364 -3.81 3.75 13.72
CA ASP A 364 -5.13 3.16 13.58
C ASP A 364 -5.46 2.36 14.86
N PRO A 365 -6.50 2.76 15.62
CA PRO A 365 -6.83 2.14 16.91
C PRO A 365 -7.29 0.68 16.78
N VAL A 366 -7.63 0.21 15.56
CA VAL A 366 -7.92 -1.21 15.31
C VAL A 366 -6.66 -2.06 15.47
N PHE A 367 -5.49 -1.50 15.17
CA PHE A 367 -4.20 -2.22 15.19
C PHE A 367 -3.29 -1.77 16.33
N HIS A 368 -3.45 -0.53 16.81
CA HIS A 368 -2.54 0.11 17.76
C HIS A 368 -3.31 0.71 18.93
N ASP A 369 -3.19 0.11 20.11
CA ASP A 369 -3.74 0.65 21.36
C ASP A 369 -2.74 1.53 22.13
N LYS A 370 -1.46 1.48 21.73
CA LYS A 370 -0.32 2.13 22.39
C LYS A 370 0.61 2.78 21.36
N LYS A 371 1.57 3.55 21.86
CA LYS A 371 2.67 4.08 21.05
C LYS A 371 3.52 2.94 20.48
N VAL A 372 4.09 3.14 19.29
CA VAL A 372 5.01 2.19 18.68
C VAL A 372 6.44 2.65 18.93
N ARG A 373 7.30 1.70 19.33
CA ARG A 373 8.74 1.90 19.56
C ARG A 373 9.55 1.11 18.53
N ILE A 374 10.52 1.76 17.90
CA ILE A 374 11.50 1.11 17.00
C ILE A 374 12.89 1.45 17.53
N VAL A 375 13.73 0.44 17.72
CA VAL A 375 15.11 0.63 18.21
C VAL A 375 16.07 0.24 17.10
N LEU A 376 16.89 1.22 16.68
CA LEU A 376 18.00 1.02 15.78
C LEU A 376 19.30 1.07 16.58
N LEU A 377 20.08 -0.02 16.50
CA LEU A 377 21.35 -0.19 17.20
C LEU A 377 22.49 -0.13 16.19
N GLU A 378 23.63 0.43 16.59
CA GLU A 378 24.89 0.23 15.90
C GLU A 378 25.68 -0.88 16.59
N LEU A 379 26.18 -1.82 15.79
CA LEU A 379 26.97 -2.94 16.25
C LEU A 379 28.47 -2.61 16.22
N SER A 380 29.15 -2.85 17.34
CA SER A 380 30.62 -2.92 17.35
C SER A 380 31.12 -4.27 16.84
N ASP A 381 32.40 -4.36 16.47
CA ASP A 381 33.01 -5.62 16.00
C ASP A 381 32.95 -6.71 17.08
N ASP A 382 33.07 -6.33 18.36
CA ASP A 382 32.89 -7.22 19.51
C ASP A 382 31.45 -7.73 19.62
N GLN A 383 30.46 -6.90 19.30
CA GLN A 383 29.05 -7.29 19.34
C GLN A 383 28.67 -8.22 18.19
N TYR A 384 29.35 -8.14 17.04
CA TYR A 384 29.27 -9.17 16.01
C TYR A 384 29.80 -10.51 16.50
N ALA A 385 30.96 -10.52 17.15
CA ALA A 385 31.54 -11.75 17.70
C ALA A 385 30.66 -12.38 18.80
N VAL A 386 30.04 -11.56 19.66
CA VAL A 386 29.06 -12.04 20.68
C VAL A 386 27.80 -12.60 20.02
N LYS A 387 27.28 -11.95 18.96
CA LYS A 387 26.13 -12.45 18.19
C LYS A 387 26.42 -13.83 17.60
N ASP A 388 27.59 -14.02 17.01
CA ASP A 388 27.99 -15.29 16.41
C ASP A 388 28.22 -16.37 17.49
N ALA A 389 28.84 -16.03 18.62
CA ALA A 389 29.04 -16.94 19.74
C ALA A 389 27.72 -17.36 20.44
N VAL A 390 26.75 -16.45 20.57
CA VAL A 390 25.40 -16.76 21.09
C VAL A 390 24.60 -17.61 20.10
N ALA A 391 24.74 -17.34 18.80
CA ALA A 391 24.12 -18.15 17.74
C ALA A 391 24.70 -19.58 17.70
N GLU A 392 26.00 -19.75 17.92
CA GLU A 392 26.64 -21.07 18.02
C GLU A 392 26.23 -21.84 19.28
N LYS A 393 26.18 -21.19 20.45
CA LYS A 393 25.77 -21.84 21.71
C LYS A 393 24.31 -22.30 21.73
N LYS A 394 23.43 -21.70 20.91
CA LYS A 394 21.99 -22.01 20.89
C LYS A 394 21.55 -23.01 19.82
N LYS A 395 22.48 -23.66 19.12
CA LYS A 395 22.16 -24.74 18.16
C LYS A 395 21.44 -25.96 18.77
N SER A 396 21.29 -26.07 20.10
CA SER A 396 20.60 -27.20 20.77
C SER A 396 19.18 -26.90 21.28
N SER A 397 18.62 -25.71 21.06
CA SER A 397 17.23 -25.41 21.44
C SER A 397 16.44 -25.02 20.19
N ARG A 398 15.60 -25.93 19.70
CA ARG A 398 14.55 -25.62 18.73
C ARG A 398 13.88 -24.27 19.10
N ASN A 399 13.64 -23.40 18.12
CA ASN A 399 12.67 -22.29 18.12
C ASN A 399 13.08 -20.84 18.48
N GLN A 400 14.32 -20.48 18.83
CA GLN A 400 14.58 -19.07 19.21
C GLN A 400 15.06 -18.14 18.08
N THR A 401 15.67 -18.66 17.02
CA THR A 401 16.38 -17.84 16.01
C THR A 401 15.46 -17.23 14.93
N ASP A 402 14.17 -17.62 14.89
CA ASP A 402 13.21 -17.19 13.84
C ASP A 402 12.05 -16.32 14.34
N ARG A 403 11.97 -16.02 15.64
CA ARG A 403 10.79 -15.30 16.18
C ARG A 403 10.61 -13.88 15.67
N PHE A 404 11.67 -13.25 15.14
CA PHE A 404 11.65 -11.84 14.70
C PHE A 404 11.28 -11.66 13.22
N GLU A 405 11.01 -12.75 12.48
CA GLU A 405 10.40 -12.67 11.14
C GLU A 405 8.89 -12.38 11.21
N LEU A 406 8.27 -12.82 12.30
CA LEU A 406 6.85 -12.63 12.57
C LEU A 406 6.64 -11.37 13.41
N THR A 407 5.42 -10.84 13.36
CA THR A 407 4.95 -9.89 14.37
C THR A 407 4.84 -10.57 15.73
N PHE A 408 4.85 -9.79 16.80
CA PHE A 408 4.72 -10.34 18.16
C PHE A 408 3.43 -11.17 18.31
N GLN A 409 2.31 -10.67 17.76
CA GLN A 409 1.04 -11.38 17.78
C GLN A 409 1.08 -12.68 16.96
N GLU A 410 1.59 -12.65 15.72
CA GLU A 410 1.74 -13.86 14.91
C GLU A 410 2.63 -14.90 15.61
N TRP A 411 3.66 -14.45 16.34
CA TRP A 411 4.49 -15.34 17.14
C TRP A 411 3.73 -15.94 18.33
N LEU A 412 2.96 -15.15 19.08
CA LEU A 412 2.10 -15.66 20.16
C LEU A 412 1.06 -16.66 19.65
N ASP A 413 0.49 -16.41 18.47
CA ASP A 413 -0.49 -17.30 17.83
C ASP A 413 0.12 -18.68 17.43
N THR A 414 1.44 -18.81 17.41
CA THR A 414 2.10 -20.12 17.22
C THR A 414 2.09 -21.00 18.47
N TRP A 415 1.79 -20.43 19.63
CA TRP A 415 1.73 -21.16 20.89
C TRP A 415 0.36 -21.85 21.07
N PRO A 416 0.32 -23.02 21.70
CA PRO A 416 -0.93 -23.59 22.20
C PRO A 416 -1.62 -22.62 23.17
N ALA A 417 -2.95 -22.53 23.11
CA ALA A 417 -3.73 -21.57 23.91
C ALA A 417 -3.48 -21.66 25.43
N ASP A 418 -3.17 -22.86 25.93
CA ASP A 418 -2.92 -23.10 27.35
C ASP A 418 -1.48 -22.76 27.80
N ASP A 419 -0.57 -22.56 26.83
CA ASP A 419 0.86 -22.33 27.06
C ASP A 419 1.31 -20.93 26.61
N VAL A 420 0.37 -20.02 26.29
CA VAL A 420 0.72 -18.67 25.82
C VAL A 420 1.44 -17.93 26.94
N PRO A 421 2.68 -17.48 26.72
CA PRO A 421 3.44 -16.82 27.75
C PRO A 421 2.89 -15.40 27.99
N ASP A 422 2.79 -15.01 29.27
CA ASP A 422 2.38 -13.66 29.69
C ASP A 422 3.55 -12.68 29.48
N LEU A 423 3.75 -12.26 28.22
CA LEU A 423 4.84 -11.41 27.79
C LEU A 423 4.32 -10.12 27.19
N VAL A 424 5.01 -9.02 27.49
CA VAL A 424 4.80 -7.72 26.87
C VAL A 424 5.93 -7.44 25.89
N GLU A 425 5.59 -7.17 24.63
CA GLU A 425 6.56 -6.95 23.55
C GLU A 425 7.66 -5.94 23.94
N GLU A 426 7.28 -4.78 24.47
CA GLU A 426 8.22 -3.72 24.85
C GLU A 426 9.17 -4.16 25.99
N GLU A 427 8.68 -4.94 26.95
CA GLU A 427 9.48 -5.40 28.09
C GLU A 427 10.55 -6.40 27.65
N GLU A 428 10.18 -7.34 26.77
CA GLU A 428 11.11 -8.28 26.17
C GLU A 428 12.16 -7.57 25.29
N GLU A 429 11.76 -6.57 24.51
CA GLU A 429 12.70 -5.78 23.72
C GLU A 429 13.69 -5.04 24.63
N ARG A 430 13.23 -4.47 25.74
CA ARG A 430 14.08 -3.80 26.74
C ARG A 430 15.04 -4.77 27.44
N ASP A 431 14.60 -5.98 27.81
CA ASP A 431 15.51 -6.99 28.39
C ASP A 431 16.65 -7.34 27.42
N ILE A 432 16.32 -7.58 26.15
CA ILE A 432 17.34 -7.91 25.15
C ILE A 432 18.29 -6.74 24.94
N GLU A 433 17.74 -5.52 24.89
CA GLU A 433 18.50 -4.29 24.79
C GLU A 433 19.51 -4.15 25.94
N GLU A 434 19.08 -4.33 27.19
CA GLU A 434 19.94 -4.20 28.37
C GLU A 434 20.94 -5.34 28.49
N ARG A 435 20.51 -6.58 28.26
CA ARG A 435 21.34 -7.78 28.48
C ARG A 435 22.37 -7.99 27.37
N VAL A 436 22.03 -7.69 26.12
CA VAL A 436 22.87 -8.00 24.96
C VAL A 436 23.51 -6.75 24.37
N TYR A 437 22.82 -5.62 24.41
CA TYR A 437 23.19 -4.40 23.69
C TYR A 437 23.34 -3.17 24.60
N SER A 438 23.55 -3.35 25.91
CA SER A 438 23.65 -2.22 26.87
C SER A 438 24.70 -1.18 26.51
N GLN A 439 25.78 -1.59 25.85
CA GLN A 439 26.88 -0.70 25.42
C GLN A 439 26.75 -0.26 23.95
N ALA A 440 25.72 -0.71 23.22
CA ALA A 440 25.52 -0.30 21.83
C ALA A 440 25.03 1.15 21.75
N ARG A 441 25.54 1.89 20.76
CA ARG A 441 24.91 3.16 20.39
C ARG A 441 23.54 2.86 19.79
N LYS A 442 22.55 3.70 20.12
CA LYS A 442 21.17 3.47 19.71
C LYS A 442 20.45 4.75 19.34
N LYS A 443 19.46 4.59 18.47
CA LYS A 443 18.43 5.58 18.18
C LYS A 443 17.07 4.96 18.40
N ILE A 444 16.23 5.65 19.15
CA ILE A 444 14.87 5.20 19.46
C ILE A 444 13.92 6.09 18.68
N ILE A 445 13.13 5.47 17.82
CA ILE A 445 12.08 6.12 17.05
C ILE A 445 10.76 5.75 17.71
N GLU A 446 10.08 6.74 18.28
CA GLU A 446 8.76 6.58 18.89
C GLU A 446 7.69 7.23 18.03
N ILE A 447 6.57 6.54 17.86
CA ILE A 447 5.37 7.03 17.19
C ILE A 447 4.25 7.05 18.22
N ASP A 448 3.75 8.22 18.57
CA ASP A 448 2.61 8.34 19.48
C ASP A 448 1.28 7.95 18.81
N THR A 449 0.20 7.89 19.57
CA THR A 449 -1.13 7.53 19.06
C THR A 449 -1.67 8.55 18.04
N LEU A 450 -1.15 9.78 18.02
CA LEU A 450 -1.46 10.81 17.02
C LEU A 450 -0.57 10.71 15.76
N GLY A 451 0.27 9.67 15.69
CA GLY A 451 1.21 9.42 14.60
C GLY A 451 2.43 10.34 14.59
N VAL A 452 2.67 11.12 15.64
CA VAL A 452 3.83 12.03 15.72
C VAL A 452 5.08 11.21 15.94
N VAL A 453 6.07 11.40 15.05
CA VAL A 453 7.33 10.64 15.06
C VAL A 453 8.44 11.45 15.73
N ASN A 454 8.94 10.92 16.85
CA ASN A 454 10.06 11.47 17.62
C ASN A 454 11.26 10.53 17.55
N VAL A 455 12.46 11.11 17.43
CA VAL A 455 13.72 10.35 17.43
C VAL A 455 14.57 10.83 18.60
N GLN A 456 14.95 9.89 19.46
CA GLN A 456 15.81 10.10 20.63
C GLN A 456 17.20 9.52 20.36
#